data_AF-A0A7C5FAX1-F1
#
_entry.id   AF-A0A7C5FAX1-F1
#
_cell.length_a   1.000
_cell.length_b   1.000
_cell.length_c   1.000
_cell.angle_alpha   90.00
_cell.angle_beta   90.00
_cell.angle_gamma   90.00
#
_symmetry.space_group_name_H-M   'P 1'
#
loop_
_entity.id
_entity.type
_entity.pdbx_description
1 polymer ?
#
loop_
_entity_poly.entity_id
_entity_poly.type
_entity_poly.pdbx_seq_one_letter_code
_entity_poly.pdbx_strand_id
1 'polypeptide(L)'
;MFMPEDLFAQLDHELNNMTLDIKYDMEKQNAKKAEISKSLIENFWKVWIRFDKIKVPFTMEPSYSTFATFEEFPEHWEFRNIDFAQINTISLVDRSQEQGRTGDSLKAWYYTVDKSMHLRIVFEYCEGEHYYKYSGWKRIFTQQIIYDAPLERVNFTKIWDVLAGVIKVWFESHLRHNRDIIIKYCKENFEKGETFTQ
;
A
#
# COMPACT_ATOMS: atom_id res chain seq x y z
N MET A 1 -51.65 9.57 -16.40
CA MET A 1 -51.28 9.77 -14.99
C MET A 1 -50.08 10.72 -15.01
N PHE A 2 -50.33 12.02 -14.89
CA PHE A 2 -49.29 13.04 -14.92
C PHE A 2 -48.63 13.06 -13.54
N MET A 3 -47.31 12.83 -13.48
CA MET A 3 -46.54 13.19 -12.29
C MET A 3 -46.68 14.71 -12.11
N PRO A 4 -47.08 15.22 -10.93
CA PRO A 4 -47.11 16.66 -10.70
C PRO A 4 -45.68 17.19 -10.91
N GLU A 5 -45.48 18.21 -11.74
CA GLU A 5 -44.15 18.82 -12.01
C GLU A 5 -43.40 19.16 -10.71
N ASP A 6 -44.13 19.53 -9.65
CA ASP A 6 -43.60 19.76 -8.30
C ASP A 6 -42.87 18.56 -7.70
N LEU A 7 -43.33 17.33 -7.96
CA LEU A 7 -42.73 16.13 -7.38
C LEU A 7 -41.39 15.80 -8.06
N PHE A 8 -41.30 16.03 -9.37
CA PHE A 8 -40.06 15.83 -10.11
C PHE A 8 -39.05 16.95 -9.83
N ALA A 9 -39.50 18.20 -9.69
CA ALA A 9 -38.64 19.31 -9.30
C ALA A 9 -38.07 19.14 -7.88
N GLN A 10 -38.87 18.62 -6.94
CA GLN A 10 -38.40 18.27 -5.60
C GLN A 10 -37.37 17.14 -5.65
N LEU A 11 -37.64 16.09 -6.42
CA LEU A 11 -36.68 14.99 -6.61
C LEU A 11 -35.37 15.48 -7.25
N ASP A 12 -35.43 16.31 -8.28
CA ASP A 12 -34.25 16.86 -8.95
C ASP A 12 -33.43 17.74 -7.98
N HIS A 13 -34.09 18.54 -7.15
CA HIS A 13 -33.41 19.33 -6.12
C HIS A 13 -32.74 18.44 -5.05
N GLU A 14 -33.40 17.38 -4.59
CA GLU A 14 -32.81 16.40 -3.67
C GLU A 14 -31.61 15.66 -4.28
N LEU A 15 -31.73 15.23 -5.54
CA LEU A 15 -30.65 14.56 -6.27
C LEU A 15 -29.45 15.50 -6.50
N ASN A 16 -29.71 16.78 -6.80
CA ASN A 16 -28.67 17.78 -6.97
C ASN A 16 -27.92 18.05 -5.66
N ASN A 17 -28.63 18.20 -4.54
CA ASN A 17 -27.99 18.37 -3.23
C ASN A 17 -27.17 17.14 -2.85
N MET A 18 -27.72 15.93 -3.06
CA MET A 18 -26.98 14.69 -2.83
C MET A 18 -25.72 14.60 -3.71
N THR A 19 -25.80 15.05 -4.96
CA THR A 19 -24.65 15.07 -5.87
C THR A 19 -23.56 16.03 -5.39
N LEU A 20 -23.94 17.21 -4.91
CA LEU A 20 -23.00 18.21 -4.39
C LEU A 20 -22.30 17.72 -3.12
N ASP A 21 -23.05 17.15 -2.18
CA ASP A 21 -22.51 16.62 -0.92
C ASP A 21 -21.53 15.47 -1.19
N ILE A 22 -21.92 14.51 -2.05
CA ILE A 22 -21.04 13.39 -2.43
C ILE A 22 -19.78 13.91 -3.12
N LYS A 23 -19.89 14.88 -4.02
CA LYS A 23 -18.74 15.43 -4.73
C LYS A 23 -17.75 16.09 -3.76
N TYR A 24 -18.24 16.87 -2.81
CA TYR A 24 -17.40 17.52 -1.79
C TYR A 24 -16.66 16.48 -0.93
N ASP A 25 -17.36 15.45 -0.47
CA ASP A 25 -16.75 14.38 0.33
C ASP A 25 -15.70 13.59 -0.48
N MET A 26 -15.98 13.30 -1.75
CA MET A 26 -15.04 12.65 -2.66
C MET A 26 -13.79 13.50 -2.90
N GLU A 27 -13.94 14.81 -3.09
CA GLU A 27 -12.81 15.72 -3.28
C GLU A 27 -11.91 15.74 -2.03
N LYS A 28 -12.50 15.81 -0.83
CA LYS A 28 -11.76 15.75 0.44
C LYS A 28 -11.03 14.42 0.63
N GLN A 29 -11.68 13.30 0.33
CA GLN A 29 -11.06 11.98 0.41
C GLN A 29 -9.91 11.83 -0.61
N ASN A 30 -10.12 12.29 -1.84
CA ASN A 30 -9.11 12.24 -2.89
C ASN A 30 -7.88 13.10 -2.56
N ALA A 31 -8.08 14.30 -2.01
CA ALA A 31 -6.98 15.16 -1.58
C ALA A 31 -6.13 14.47 -0.50
N LYS A 32 -6.78 13.86 0.51
CA LYS A 32 -6.07 13.15 1.58
C LYS A 32 -5.37 11.88 1.08
N LYS A 33 -6.02 11.13 0.20
CA LYS A 33 -5.44 9.95 -0.47
C LYS A 33 -4.21 10.34 -1.29
N ALA A 34 -4.28 11.44 -2.04
CA ALA A 34 -3.15 11.95 -2.83
C ALA A 34 -1.95 12.30 -1.96
N GLU A 35 -2.18 13.01 -0.85
CA GLU A 35 -1.13 13.35 0.13
C GLU A 35 -0.46 12.09 0.70
N ILE A 36 -1.26 11.12 1.14
CA ILE A 36 -0.76 9.85 1.70
C ILE A 36 0.01 9.06 0.65
N SER A 37 -0.55 8.89 -0.54
CA SER A 37 0.09 8.15 -1.63
C SER A 37 1.42 8.78 -2.04
N LYS A 38 1.46 10.11 -2.18
CA LYS A 38 2.69 10.84 -2.52
C LYS A 38 3.77 10.60 -1.46
N SER A 39 3.42 10.76 -0.19
CA SER A 39 4.34 10.53 0.93
C SER A 39 4.85 9.10 0.92
N LEU A 40 3.96 8.09 0.92
CA LEU A 40 4.35 6.67 0.91
C LEU A 40 5.28 6.32 -0.26
N ILE A 41 5.03 6.86 -1.45
CA ILE A 41 5.91 6.62 -2.62
C ILE A 41 7.29 7.22 -2.41
N GLU A 42 7.38 8.48 -2.00
CA GLU A 42 8.66 9.15 -1.72
C GLU A 42 9.50 8.34 -0.71
N ASN A 43 8.79 7.83 0.29
CA ASN A 43 9.32 7.14 1.43
C ASN A 43 9.81 5.74 1.08
N PHE A 44 9.01 4.98 0.33
CA PHE A 44 9.42 3.67 -0.18
C PHE A 44 10.57 3.80 -1.18
N TRP A 45 10.63 4.88 -1.96
CA TRP A 45 11.76 5.14 -2.85
C TRP A 45 13.06 5.40 -2.06
N LYS A 46 13.01 6.20 -0.99
CA LYS A 46 14.18 6.38 -0.09
C LYS A 46 14.65 5.06 0.53
N VAL A 47 13.71 4.18 0.91
CA VAL A 47 14.03 2.84 1.40
C VAL A 47 14.67 2.01 0.30
N TRP A 48 14.13 2.03 -0.91
CA TRP A 48 14.67 1.34 -2.07
C TRP A 48 16.13 1.75 -2.32
N ILE A 49 16.43 3.05 -2.39
CA ILE A 49 17.81 3.56 -2.56
C ILE A 49 18.73 3.05 -1.47
N ARG A 50 18.28 3.02 -0.21
CA ARG A 50 19.11 2.55 0.91
C ARG A 50 19.42 1.06 0.81
N PHE A 51 18.46 0.25 0.40
CA PHE A 51 18.63 -1.20 0.23
C PHE A 51 19.42 -1.56 -1.03
N ASP A 52 19.34 -0.73 -2.08
CA ASP A 52 20.17 -0.88 -3.27
C ASP A 52 21.68 -0.79 -2.95
N LYS A 53 22.07 0.04 -1.96
CA LYS A 53 23.46 0.11 -1.47
C LYS A 53 24.00 -1.21 -0.91
N ILE A 54 23.13 -2.14 -0.51
CA ILE A 54 23.50 -3.51 -0.10
C ILE A 54 23.07 -4.58 -1.12
N LYS A 55 22.79 -4.15 -2.36
CA LYS A 55 22.43 -4.97 -3.52
C LYS A 55 21.18 -5.82 -3.31
N VAL A 56 20.20 -5.33 -2.56
CA VAL A 56 18.91 -6.01 -2.42
C VAL A 56 18.03 -5.68 -3.63
N PRO A 57 17.62 -6.68 -4.44
CA PRO A 57 16.81 -6.45 -5.63
C PRO A 57 15.34 -6.20 -5.25
N PHE A 58 15.01 -4.94 -4.97
CA PHE A 58 13.61 -4.53 -4.76
C PHE A 58 12.92 -4.11 -6.05
N THR A 59 11.63 -4.45 -6.16
CA THR A 59 10.71 -3.92 -7.17
C THR A 59 9.66 -3.06 -6.48
N MET A 60 9.32 -1.92 -7.08
CA MET A 60 8.30 -1.01 -6.55
C MET A 60 7.10 -0.92 -7.50
N GLU A 61 5.90 -0.81 -6.93
CA GLU A 61 4.66 -0.49 -7.62
C GLU A 61 4.02 0.73 -6.95
N PRO A 62 3.63 1.79 -7.67
CA PRO A 62 3.91 2.02 -9.09
C PRO A 62 5.43 2.09 -9.36
N SER A 63 5.84 1.77 -10.59
CA SER A 63 7.25 1.82 -10.99
C SER A 63 7.78 3.26 -10.98
N TYR A 64 9.09 3.42 -10.75
CA TYR A 64 9.75 4.74 -10.73
C TYR A 64 9.54 5.54 -12.03
N SER A 65 9.44 4.87 -13.18
CA SER A 65 9.12 5.50 -14.47
C SER A 65 7.74 6.18 -14.49
N THR A 66 6.81 5.73 -13.66
CA THR A 66 5.46 6.28 -13.56
C THR A 66 5.46 7.54 -12.71
N PHE A 67 6.14 7.54 -11.56
CA PHE A 67 6.01 8.62 -10.59
C PHE A 67 7.17 9.63 -10.60
N ALA A 68 8.34 9.32 -11.14
CA ALA A 68 9.54 10.15 -11.03
C ALA A 68 10.15 10.54 -12.39
N THR A 69 10.68 11.77 -12.44
CA THR A 69 11.63 12.25 -13.45
C THR A 69 12.99 12.35 -12.78
N PHE A 70 14.02 11.82 -13.40
CA PHE A 70 15.37 11.79 -12.82
C PHE A 70 16.28 12.82 -13.50
N GLU A 71 16.95 13.62 -12.70
CA GLU A 71 18.11 14.40 -13.13
C GLU A 71 19.38 13.52 -13.05
N GLU A 72 19.52 12.79 -11.94
CA GLU A 72 20.58 11.82 -11.70
C GLU A 72 20.00 10.61 -10.96
N PHE A 73 19.98 9.44 -11.61
CA PHE A 73 19.41 8.24 -11.04
C PHE A 73 20.35 7.59 -9.99
N PRO A 74 19.84 7.13 -8.82
CA PRO A 74 18.47 7.24 -8.29
C PRO A 74 18.26 8.41 -7.32
N GLU A 75 19.31 9.18 -6.98
CA GLU A 75 19.30 10.11 -5.84
C GLU A 75 18.67 11.48 -6.14
N HIS A 76 18.82 12.03 -7.34
CA HIS A 76 18.25 13.34 -7.72
C HIS A 76 17.07 13.18 -8.68
N TRP A 77 15.86 13.43 -8.16
CA TRP A 77 14.62 13.23 -8.89
C TRP A 77 13.50 14.13 -8.37
N GLU A 78 12.49 14.32 -9.22
CA GLU A 78 11.27 15.04 -8.89
C GLU A 78 10.04 14.24 -9.29
N PHE A 79 8.91 14.51 -8.64
CA PHE A 79 7.64 13.89 -9.00
C PHE A 79 7.18 14.35 -10.38
N ARG A 80 6.73 13.39 -11.20
CA ARG A 80 5.99 13.69 -12.43
C ARG A 80 4.63 14.31 -12.08
N ASN A 81 4.03 14.97 -13.07
CA ASN A 81 2.64 15.41 -12.97
C ASN A 81 1.71 14.19 -13.06
N ILE A 82 1.49 13.53 -11.93
CA ILE A 82 0.63 12.36 -11.80
C ILE A 82 -0.47 12.63 -10.78
N ASP A 83 -1.65 12.05 -11.03
CA ASP A 83 -2.74 12.08 -10.05
C ASP A 83 -2.54 10.97 -9.01
N PHE A 84 -1.96 11.36 -7.86
CA PHE A 84 -1.73 10.46 -6.73
C PHE A 84 -3.03 9.91 -6.12
N ALA A 85 -4.19 10.54 -6.34
CA ALA A 85 -5.47 10.03 -5.86
C ALA A 85 -5.91 8.78 -6.64
N GLN A 86 -5.42 8.56 -7.86
CA GLN A 86 -5.72 7.35 -8.65
C GLN A 86 -4.91 6.13 -8.21
N ILE A 87 -3.86 6.33 -7.40
CA ILE A 87 -3.00 5.23 -6.96
C ILE A 87 -3.73 4.46 -5.86
N ASN A 88 -4.11 3.22 -6.19
CA ASN A 88 -4.85 2.35 -5.28
C ASN A 88 -3.94 1.41 -4.48
N THR A 89 -2.77 1.09 -5.02
CA THR A 89 -1.82 0.16 -4.43
C THR A 89 -0.41 0.72 -4.55
N ILE A 90 0.34 0.62 -3.45
CA ILE A 90 1.76 0.94 -3.39
C ILE A 90 2.45 -0.29 -2.80
N SER A 91 3.47 -0.82 -3.45
CA SER A 91 4.22 -1.97 -2.95
C SER A 91 5.72 -1.83 -3.12
N LEU A 92 6.46 -2.41 -2.18
CA LEU A 92 7.90 -2.63 -2.25
C LEU A 92 8.16 -4.12 -2.03
N VAL A 93 8.60 -4.82 -3.07
CA VAL A 93 8.68 -6.28 -3.13
C VAL A 93 10.13 -6.74 -3.26
N ASP A 94 10.54 -7.64 -2.37
CA ASP A 94 11.81 -8.34 -2.37
C ASP A 94 11.87 -9.45 -3.42
N ARG A 95 12.90 -9.39 -4.26
CA ARG A 95 13.20 -10.39 -5.28
C ARG A 95 14.46 -11.19 -4.98
N SER A 96 14.97 -11.15 -3.74
CA SER A 96 16.15 -11.91 -3.32
C SER A 96 15.85 -13.40 -3.30
N GLN A 97 16.12 -14.08 -4.41
CA GLN A 97 15.90 -15.52 -4.55
C GLN A 97 16.86 -16.34 -3.68
N GLU A 98 18.14 -15.96 -3.64
CA GLU A 98 19.18 -16.67 -2.89
C GLU A 98 18.93 -16.73 -1.39
N GLN A 99 18.13 -15.79 -0.85
CA GLN A 99 17.78 -15.72 0.57
C GLN A 99 16.36 -16.23 0.86
N GLY A 100 15.66 -16.81 -0.13
CA GLY A 100 14.30 -17.32 0.03
C GLY A 100 13.25 -16.23 0.33
N ARG A 101 13.53 -14.97 -0.02
CA ARG A 101 12.68 -13.80 0.28
C ARG A 101 11.76 -13.41 -0.87
N THR A 102 11.67 -14.26 -1.89
CA THR A 102 10.89 -13.96 -3.08
C THR A 102 9.42 -13.78 -2.70
N GLY A 103 8.94 -12.55 -2.77
CA GLY A 103 7.57 -12.17 -2.41
C GLY A 103 7.42 -11.56 -1.01
N ASP A 104 8.50 -11.43 -0.23
CA ASP A 104 8.48 -10.59 0.98
C ASP A 104 8.23 -9.14 0.54
N SER A 105 7.21 -8.50 1.09
CA SER A 105 6.80 -7.19 0.59
C SER A 105 6.11 -6.32 1.63
N LEU A 106 6.34 -5.02 1.51
CA LEU A 106 5.50 -3.99 2.11
C LEU A 106 4.45 -3.58 1.09
N LYS A 107 3.17 -3.71 1.43
CA LYS A 107 2.06 -3.30 0.56
C LYS A 107 1.14 -2.35 1.31
N ALA A 108 0.73 -1.28 0.65
CA ALA A 108 -0.28 -0.35 1.10
C ALA A 108 -1.39 -0.28 0.05
N TRP A 109 -2.64 -0.34 0.48
CA TRP A 109 -3.78 -0.15 -0.40
C TRP A 109 -4.94 0.52 0.32
N TYR A 110 -5.84 1.07 -0.50
CA TYR A 110 -7.07 1.67 -0.03
C TYR A 110 -8.24 0.74 -0.26
N TYR A 111 -9.15 0.67 0.71
CA TYR A 111 -10.37 -0.11 0.63
C TYR A 111 -11.52 0.63 1.30
N THR A 112 -12.76 0.31 0.95
CA THR A 112 -13.94 1.01 1.48
C THR A 112 -14.77 0.06 2.34
N VAL A 113 -15.09 0.49 3.56
CA VAL A 113 -16.01 -0.20 4.49
C VAL A 113 -17.06 0.80 4.93
N ASP A 114 -18.35 0.46 4.80
CA ASP A 114 -19.47 1.30 5.22
C ASP A 114 -19.38 2.76 4.71
N LYS A 115 -18.98 2.93 3.44
CA LYS A 115 -18.73 4.23 2.77
C LYS A 115 -17.53 5.04 3.30
N SER A 116 -16.80 4.53 4.28
CA SER A 116 -15.53 5.13 4.73
C SER A 116 -14.36 4.49 3.97
N MET A 117 -13.49 5.31 3.40
CA MET A 117 -12.24 4.84 2.82
C MET A 117 -11.23 4.59 3.95
N HIS A 118 -10.53 3.48 3.89
CA HIS A 118 -9.50 3.06 4.83
C HIS A 118 -8.16 2.89 4.10
N LEU A 119 -7.07 3.06 4.83
CA LEU A 119 -5.72 2.71 4.41
C LEU A 119 -5.28 1.49 5.20
N ARG A 120 -4.85 0.43 4.50
CA ARG A 120 -4.19 -0.72 5.10
C ARG A 120 -2.77 -0.84 4.58
N ILE A 121 -1.84 -1.09 5.49
CA ILE A 121 -0.44 -1.39 5.21
C ILE A 121 -0.11 -2.74 5.85
N VAL A 122 0.48 -3.65 5.08
CA VAL A 122 0.86 -4.98 5.55
C VAL A 122 2.30 -5.31 5.19
N PHE A 123 2.88 -6.20 5.99
CA PHE A 123 4.02 -7.01 5.58
C PHE A 123 3.49 -8.36 5.09
N GLU A 124 3.74 -8.70 3.84
CA GLU A 124 3.38 -9.98 3.25
C GLU A 124 4.64 -10.81 3.03
N TYR A 125 4.61 -12.10 3.36
CA TYR A 125 5.73 -13.01 3.13
C TYR A 125 5.23 -14.40 2.73
N CYS A 126 6.05 -15.11 1.95
CA CYS A 126 5.78 -16.47 1.52
C CYS A 126 6.12 -17.47 2.64
N GLU A 127 5.14 -18.25 3.10
CA GLU A 127 5.32 -19.32 4.08
C GLU A 127 5.89 -20.61 3.46
N GLY A 128 5.74 -20.77 2.15
CA GLY A 128 6.27 -21.91 1.40
C GLY A 128 5.40 -22.33 0.23
N GLU A 129 5.81 -23.40 -0.43
CA GLU A 129 5.10 -23.98 -1.57
C GLU A 129 4.35 -25.26 -1.13
N HIS A 130 3.07 -25.36 -1.49
CA HIS A 130 2.24 -26.53 -1.27
C HIS A 130 1.74 -27.10 -2.59
N TYR A 131 1.82 -28.41 -2.75
CA TYR A 131 1.32 -29.09 -3.94
C TYR A 131 -0.17 -29.43 -3.80
N TYR A 132 -0.98 -28.91 -4.72
CA TYR A 132 -2.40 -29.23 -4.83
C TYR A 132 -2.64 -30.11 -6.06
N LYS A 133 -3.23 -31.29 -5.86
CA LYS A 133 -3.43 -32.34 -6.88
C LYS A 133 -4.02 -31.84 -8.21
N TYR A 134 -4.87 -30.82 -8.18
CA TYR A 134 -5.56 -30.27 -9.35
C TYR A 134 -5.12 -28.86 -9.75
N SER A 135 -4.17 -28.25 -9.03
CA SER A 135 -3.73 -26.87 -9.27
C SER A 135 -2.22 -26.68 -9.24
N GLY A 136 -1.45 -27.76 -9.12
CA GLY A 136 0.00 -27.74 -9.11
C GLY A 136 0.58 -27.15 -7.82
N TRP A 137 1.84 -26.72 -7.91
CA TRP A 137 2.53 -26.02 -6.84
C TRP A 137 1.95 -24.62 -6.67
N LYS A 138 1.49 -24.29 -5.47
CA LYS A 138 1.03 -22.96 -5.09
C LYS A 138 1.87 -22.41 -3.95
N ARG A 139 2.05 -21.10 -3.93
CA ARG A 139 2.72 -20.40 -2.82
C ARG A 139 1.68 -19.95 -1.81
N ILE A 140 1.96 -20.18 -0.54
CA ILE A 140 1.15 -19.68 0.56
C ILE A 140 1.76 -18.36 1.02
N PHE A 141 0.98 -17.31 0.97
CA PHE A 141 1.35 -15.99 1.50
C PHE A 141 0.58 -15.71 2.76
N THR A 142 1.25 -15.12 3.74
CA THR A 142 0.64 -14.63 4.98
C THR A 142 0.95 -13.15 5.15
N GLN A 143 -0.06 -12.40 5.59
CA GLN A 143 0.03 -10.98 5.86
C GLN A 143 0.07 -10.69 7.36
N GLN A 144 0.83 -9.67 7.73
CA GLN A 144 0.84 -9.06 9.05
C GLN A 144 0.41 -7.60 8.90
N ILE A 145 -0.64 -7.19 9.60
CA ILE A 145 -1.23 -5.85 9.49
C ILE A 145 -0.35 -4.88 10.27
N ILE A 146 0.44 -4.10 9.55
CA ILE A 146 1.34 -3.08 10.13
C ILE A 146 0.53 -1.87 10.56
N TYR A 147 -0.44 -1.47 9.74
CA TYR A 147 -1.27 -0.30 9.98
C TYR A 147 -2.63 -0.47 9.30
N ASP A 148 -3.70 -0.10 10.01
CA ASP A 148 -5.05 -0.02 9.46
C ASP A 148 -5.80 1.12 10.14
N ALA A 149 -6.33 2.05 9.35
CA ALA A 149 -7.17 3.12 9.86
C ALA A 149 -8.10 3.69 8.77
N PRO A 150 -9.26 4.24 9.16
CA PRO A 150 -10.03 5.13 8.30
C PRO A 150 -9.15 6.28 7.82
N LEU A 151 -9.29 6.66 6.55
CA LEU A 151 -8.48 7.71 5.90
C LEU A 151 -8.51 9.01 6.72
N GLU A 152 -9.66 9.36 7.28
CA GLU A 152 -9.84 10.53 8.14
C GLU A 152 -8.99 10.52 9.41
N ARG A 153 -8.68 9.34 9.95
CA ARG A 153 -7.90 9.13 11.17
C ARG A 153 -6.45 8.72 10.92
N VAL A 154 -6.04 8.65 9.65
CA VAL A 154 -4.66 8.36 9.30
C VAL A 154 -3.72 9.37 9.96
N ASN A 155 -2.70 8.84 10.65
CA ASN A 155 -1.65 9.59 11.30
C ASN A 155 -0.30 9.20 10.68
N PHE A 156 0.32 10.15 9.98
CA PHE A 156 1.58 9.94 9.27
C PHE A 156 2.74 9.58 10.19
N THR A 157 2.85 10.25 11.36
CA THR A 157 3.90 9.95 12.34
C THR A 157 3.79 8.50 12.80
N LYS A 158 2.58 8.04 13.12
CA LYS A 158 2.34 6.66 13.55
C LYS A 158 2.64 5.64 12.45
N ILE A 159 2.22 5.91 11.21
CA ILE A 159 2.59 5.05 10.06
C ILE A 159 4.10 4.92 9.99
N TRP A 160 4.79 6.05 10.14
CA TRP A 160 6.23 6.09 9.98
C TRP A 160 7.02 5.42 11.09
N ASP A 161 6.62 5.61 12.34
CA ASP A 161 7.26 4.98 13.47
C ASP A 161 7.23 3.45 13.34
N VAL A 162 6.07 2.93 12.94
CA VAL A 162 5.87 1.49 12.78
C VAL A 162 6.64 0.95 11.56
N LEU A 163 6.53 1.63 10.41
CA LEU A 163 7.29 1.28 9.21
C LEU A 163 8.80 1.32 9.45
N ALA A 164 9.31 2.32 10.16
CA ALA A 164 10.72 2.44 10.45
C ALA A 164 11.24 1.25 11.27
N GLY A 165 10.44 0.71 12.20
CA GLY A 165 10.75 -0.53 12.91
C GLY A 165 10.88 -1.72 11.95
N VAL A 166 9.88 -1.93 11.10
CA VAL A 166 9.88 -3.02 10.09
C VAL A 166 11.07 -2.89 9.15
N ILE A 167 11.33 -1.69 8.60
CA ILE A 167 12.42 -1.43 7.66
C ILE A 167 13.79 -1.69 8.30
N LYS A 168 14.02 -1.25 9.55
CA LYS A 168 15.28 -1.48 10.26
C LYS A 168 15.56 -2.97 10.45
N VAL A 169 14.55 -3.71 10.91
CA VAL A 169 14.69 -5.16 11.12
C VAL A 169 14.82 -5.90 9.79
N TRP A 170 14.13 -5.46 8.74
CA TRP A 170 14.27 -6.03 7.40
C TRP A 170 15.69 -5.82 6.86
N PHE A 171 16.25 -4.62 7.02
CA PHE A 171 17.63 -4.31 6.64
C PHE A 171 18.63 -5.17 7.41
N GLU A 172 18.49 -5.27 8.74
CA GLU A 172 19.32 -6.16 9.56
C GLU A 172 19.23 -7.61 9.10
N SER A 173 18.03 -8.07 8.76
CA SER A 173 17.81 -9.44 8.30
C SER A 173 18.60 -9.75 7.02
N HIS A 174 18.74 -8.79 6.10
CA HIS A 174 19.57 -8.94 4.90
C HIS A 174 21.06 -8.99 5.24
N LEU A 175 21.53 -8.08 6.10
CA LEU A 175 22.95 -8.06 6.51
C LEU A 175 23.39 -9.35 7.19
N ARG A 176 22.48 -9.99 7.95
CA ARG A 176 22.72 -11.26 8.63
C ARG A 176 22.43 -12.48 7.76
N HIS A 177 21.93 -12.30 6.54
CA HIS A 177 21.44 -13.37 5.67
C HIS A 177 20.43 -14.30 6.35
N ASN A 178 19.61 -13.75 7.25
CA ASN A 178 18.66 -14.51 8.03
C ASN A 178 17.26 -13.91 7.92
N ARG A 179 16.41 -14.54 7.11
CA ARG A 179 15.02 -14.12 6.85
C ARG A 179 14.12 -14.26 8.06
N ASP A 180 14.37 -15.21 8.94
CA ASP A 180 13.50 -15.47 10.10
C ASP A 180 13.43 -14.28 11.06
N ILE A 181 14.45 -13.43 11.08
CA ILE A 181 14.51 -12.22 11.90
C ILE A 181 13.32 -11.30 11.61
N ILE A 182 13.05 -11.02 10.32
CA ILE A 182 11.96 -10.11 9.95
C ILE A 182 10.59 -10.79 10.13
N ILE A 183 10.48 -12.07 9.79
CA ILE A 183 9.22 -12.82 9.96
C ILE A 183 8.84 -12.89 11.44
N LYS A 184 9.78 -13.22 12.32
CA LYS A 184 9.57 -13.28 13.75
C LYS A 184 9.15 -11.93 14.31
N TYR A 185 9.89 -10.86 13.97
CA TYR A 185 9.53 -9.50 14.36
C TYR A 185 8.11 -9.15 13.94
N CYS A 186 7.72 -9.44 12.70
CA CYS A 186 6.39 -9.13 12.22
C CYS A 186 5.29 -9.95 12.94
N LYS A 187 5.52 -11.24 13.20
CA LYS A 187 4.59 -12.11 13.94
C LYS A 187 4.40 -11.70 15.39
N GLU A 188 5.44 -11.16 16.03
CA GLU A 188 5.40 -10.78 17.45
C GLU A 188 4.81 -9.38 17.69
N ASN A 189 4.90 -8.48 16.72
CA ASN A 189 4.54 -7.07 16.89
C ASN A 189 3.25 -6.66 16.17
N PHE A 190 2.74 -7.48 15.25
CA PHE A 190 1.57 -7.14 14.42
C PHE A 190 0.50 -8.22 14.44
N GLU A 191 -0.72 -7.80 14.14
CA GLU A 191 -1.87 -8.69 14.04
C GLU A 191 -1.78 -9.49 12.73
N LYS A 192 -2.05 -10.79 12.83
CA LYS A 192 -2.13 -11.66 11.66
C LYS A 192 -3.32 -11.25 10.79
N GLY A 193 -3.04 -10.88 9.55
CA GLY A 193 -4.04 -10.64 8.52
C GLY A 193 -4.40 -11.91 7.76
N GLU A 194 -4.64 -11.77 6.47
CA GLU A 194 -5.05 -12.88 5.61
C GLU A 194 -3.91 -13.86 5.32
N THR A 195 -4.28 -15.12 5.14
CA THR A 195 -3.43 -16.15 4.55
C THR A 195 -4.11 -16.63 3.27
N PHE A 196 -3.40 -16.62 2.14
CA PHE A 196 -3.97 -16.96 0.84
C PHE A 196 -2.95 -17.72 -0.04
N THR A 197 -3.47 -18.41 -1.06
CA THR A 197 -2.66 -19.16 -2.04
C THR A 197 -2.58 -18.40 -3.36
N GLN A 198 -1.37 -18.28 -3.92
CA GLN A 198 -1.13 -17.81 -5.29
C GLN A 198 -0.65 -18.95 -6.18
#